data_AF-A0A3N6H027-F1
#
_entry.id   AF-A0A3N6H027-F1
#
_cell.length_a   1.000
_cell.length_b   1.000
_cell.length_c   1.000
_cell.angle_alpha   90.00
_cell.angle_beta   90.00
_cell.angle_gamma   90.00
#
_symmetry.space_group_name_H-M   'P 1'
#
loop_
_entity.id
_entity.type
_entity.pdbx_description
1 polymer ?
#
loop_
_entity_poly.entity_id
_entity_poly.type
_entity_poly.pdbx_seq_one_letter_code
_entity_poly.pdbx_strand_id
1 'polypeptide(L)'
;MFTHETPAHDHDRQRPAPVARTADRHDGRDPRTPGGLQSTLGNATVTRLITVSRMVTEEEFRQISKGSGMRSRSEISKVDQALRAFYALPDARQGARLLALKDIVTACRAYVAHKPGGGERVAGVERLRSEAEEAQSGLDAEAVFRGLLSEVDRMVAAKEDPEMDLRLPADEARRASQRMPGPAFTAVMDGFIEQLGALREDAALPEETRAVIGELMAVVDLVTVKQYPQGGMPGMKLTTRADEDPAFTFNVDTQARGGSSFMLGHVAHELTHVAAHQAFGSSPVMELVQSGATDAQVTALATERKNTLADLRQALDGDTEFSPFQQRMLVEKLGYGGQSGKLKNYADSFASAGKITPEQQARLIAWDVAAGTASGTLIEYDTVINQMLVYLHQWEIRRDHPFYVRLLAAARAAFDRRSQAREAAAQAAGSA
;
A
#
# COMPACT_ATOMS: atom_id res chain seq x y z
N MET A 1 1.52 -20.46 -12.70
CA MET A 1 2.27 -19.28 -12.24
C MET A 1 1.36 -18.09 -12.47
N PHE A 2 0.59 -17.69 -11.44
CA PHE A 2 -0.37 -16.60 -11.57
C PHE A 2 0.32 -15.30 -11.16
N THR A 3 0.78 -14.52 -12.14
CA THR A 3 0.93 -13.09 -11.94
C THR A 3 -0.49 -12.53 -11.94
N HIS A 4 -0.96 -12.03 -10.80
CA HIS A 4 -2.21 -11.29 -10.73
C HIS A 4 -2.02 -9.90 -11.34
N GLU A 5 -1.76 -9.86 -12.65
CA GLU A 5 -2.16 -8.74 -13.48
C GLU A 5 -3.68 -8.86 -13.62
N THR A 6 -4.41 -7.94 -13.00
CA THR A 6 -5.84 -7.81 -13.31
C THR A 6 -5.90 -7.08 -14.65
N PRO A 7 -6.41 -7.69 -15.74
CA PRO A 7 -6.49 -7.01 -17.02
C PRO A 7 -7.40 -5.79 -16.88
N ALA A 8 -6.90 -4.62 -17.28
CA ALA A 8 -7.68 -3.39 -17.33
C ALA A 8 -8.89 -3.59 -18.27
N HIS A 9 -10.11 -3.43 -17.75
CA HIS A 9 -11.29 -3.30 -18.59
C HIS A 9 -11.33 -1.89 -19.16
N ASP A 10 -11.43 -1.81 -20.49
CA ASP A 10 -11.71 -0.58 -21.23
C ASP A 10 -13.07 -0.03 -20.79
N HIS A 11 -13.05 1.10 -20.10
CA HIS A 11 -14.25 1.91 -19.90
C HIS A 11 -14.14 3.20 -20.72
N ASP A 12 -15.05 3.24 -21.69
CA ASP A 12 -15.35 4.32 -22.61
C ASP A 12 -15.47 5.67 -21.89
N ARG A 13 -14.64 6.64 -22.31
CA ARG A 13 -14.50 7.95 -21.67
C ARG A 13 -15.50 8.93 -22.27
N GLN A 14 -16.61 9.20 -21.58
CA GLN A 14 -17.33 10.46 -21.76
C GLN A 14 -16.79 11.50 -20.75
N ARG A 15 -16.11 12.52 -21.28
CA ARG A 15 -15.66 13.72 -20.54
C ARG A 15 -16.85 14.64 -20.23
N PRO A 16 -16.94 15.22 -19.02
CA PRO A 16 -17.58 16.52 -18.81
C PRO A 16 -16.56 17.67 -18.99
N ALA A 17 -17.03 18.78 -19.54
CA ALA A 17 -16.29 20.02 -19.80
C ALA A 17 -15.95 20.81 -18.52
N PRO A 18 -14.95 21.71 -18.54
CA PRO A 18 -14.50 22.44 -17.34
C PRO A 18 -15.40 23.65 -17.02
N VAL A 19 -15.71 23.84 -15.74
CA VAL A 19 -16.40 25.02 -15.22
C VAL A 19 -15.38 26.10 -14.88
N ALA A 20 -15.59 27.28 -15.45
CA ALA A 20 -14.74 28.45 -15.29
C ALA A 20 -14.78 29.04 -13.87
N ARG A 21 -13.62 29.52 -13.41
CA ARG A 21 -13.46 30.38 -12.23
C ARG A 21 -13.92 31.81 -12.57
N THR A 22 -14.73 32.41 -11.70
CA THR A 22 -14.90 33.85 -11.63
C THR A 22 -14.26 34.37 -10.35
N ALA A 23 -13.36 35.33 -10.51
CA ALA A 23 -12.95 36.27 -9.48
C ALA A 23 -13.79 37.55 -9.67
N ASP A 24 -14.20 38.20 -8.58
CA ASP A 24 -14.17 39.66 -8.51
C ASP A 24 -14.32 40.19 -7.07
N ARG A 25 -13.71 41.36 -6.88
CA ARG A 25 -13.38 42.11 -5.65
C ARG A 25 -14.45 43.15 -5.26
N HIS A 26 -14.20 43.75 -4.08
CA HIS A 26 -14.62 45.07 -3.55
C HIS A 26 -16.01 45.13 -2.89
N ASP A 27 -16.27 45.84 -1.78
CA ASP A 27 -15.51 46.81 -0.96
C ASP A 27 -16.20 47.02 0.41
N GLY A 28 -15.46 47.48 1.42
CA GLY A 28 -15.90 48.61 2.25
C GLY A 28 -16.33 48.41 3.72
N ARG A 29 -15.54 49.04 4.61
CA ARG A 29 -15.87 49.73 5.90
C ARG A 29 -15.85 48.96 7.25
N ASP A 30 -14.76 49.24 7.98
CA ASP A 30 -14.54 49.31 9.44
C ASP A 30 -15.44 50.34 10.18
N PRO A 31 -15.34 50.54 11.53
CA PRO A 31 -14.92 49.66 12.64
C PRO A 31 -15.83 49.79 13.91
N ARG A 32 -15.81 48.85 14.87
CA ARG A 32 -16.01 49.11 16.33
C ARG A 32 -15.41 48.01 17.23
N THR A 33 -14.57 48.42 18.18
CA THR A 33 -14.14 47.71 19.43
C THR A 33 -14.74 48.46 20.64
N PRO A 34 -14.61 48.07 21.93
CA PRO A 34 -14.22 46.80 22.58
C PRO A 34 -15.12 46.38 23.79
N GLY A 35 -14.85 45.20 24.38
CA GLY A 35 -15.33 44.75 25.70
C GLY A 35 -16.14 43.44 25.64
N GLY A 36 -16.00 42.44 26.51
CA GLY A 36 -15.17 42.22 27.69
C GLY A 36 -15.65 40.92 28.36
N LEU A 37 -14.72 40.21 29.02
CA LEU A 37 -14.90 39.29 30.16
C LEU A 37 -15.81 38.03 30.08
N GLN A 38 -15.14 36.93 30.44
CA GLN A 38 -15.56 35.86 31.37
C GLN A 38 -16.46 34.70 30.91
N SER A 39 -15.89 33.49 31.11
CA SER A 39 -16.51 32.19 31.41
C SER A 39 -17.36 31.59 30.27
N THR A 40 -17.13 30.35 29.84
CA THR A 40 -17.12 29.14 30.66
C THR A 40 -16.31 28.03 29.99
N LEU A 41 -15.35 27.49 30.74
CA LEU A 41 -14.95 26.09 30.65
C LEU A 41 -16.21 25.24 30.84
N GLY A 42 -16.63 24.52 29.81
CA GLY A 42 -17.82 23.70 29.84
C GLY A 42 -17.71 22.59 28.81
N ASN A 43 -17.16 21.46 29.25
CA ASN A 43 -17.38 20.10 28.75
C ASN A 43 -18.23 19.99 27.47
N ALA A 44 -17.56 19.98 26.32
CA ALA A 44 -18.10 19.40 25.10
C ALA A 44 -17.14 18.32 24.60
N THR A 45 -16.74 17.42 25.50
CA THR A 45 -16.47 16.03 25.13
C THR A 45 -17.81 15.43 24.75
N VAL A 46 -18.32 15.82 23.58
CA VAL A 46 -19.35 15.07 22.89
C VAL A 46 -18.67 13.78 22.52
N THR A 47 -18.78 12.80 23.41
CA THR A 47 -18.69 11.39 23.07
C THR A 47 -19.57 11.23 21.83
N ARG A 48 -18.95 11.19 20.65
CA ARG A 48 -19.55 10.58 19.48
C ARG A 48 -19.75 9.12 19.88
N LEU A 49 -20.86 8.87 20.56
CA LEU A 49 -21.56 7.60 20.52
C LEU A 49 -21.91 7.43 19.05
N ILE A 50 -20.98 6.84 18.29
CA ILE A 50 -21.27 6.28 16.99
C ILE A 50 -22.36 5.26 17.30
N THR A 51 -23.60 5.63 17.00
CA THR A 51 -24.77 4.77 17.08
C THR A 51 -24.59 3.70 16.01
N VAL A 52 -23.69 2.74 16.25
CA VAL A 52 -23.78 1.45 15.58
C VAL A 52 -25.16 0.95 15.99
N SER A 53 -26.07 0.87 15.03
CA SER A 53 -27.37 0.20 15.16
C SER A 53 -27.10 -1.08 15.94
N ARG A 54 -27.57 -1.14 17.20
CA ARG A 54 -27.07 -2.15 18.16
C ARG A 54 -27.51 -3.51 17.65
N MET A 55 -26.57 -4.25 17.08
CA MET A 55 -26.73 -5.67 16.78
C MET A 55 -27.26 -6.38 18.03
N VAL A 56 -28.11 -7.39 17.86
CA VAL A 56 -28.65 -8.16 18.98
C VAL A 56 -27.53 -8.69 19.88
N THR A 57 -27.75 -8.64 21.19
CA THR A 57 -26.85 -9.23 22.21
C THR A 57 -26.90 -10.76 22.17
N GLU A 58 -25.94 -11.43 22.82
CA GLU A 58 -25.99 -12.90 22.96
C GLU A 58 -27.30 -13.40 23.57
N GLU A 59 -27.85 -12.67 24.56
CA GLU A 59 -29.09 -13.06 25.22
C GLU A 59 -30.31 -12.83 24.32
N GLU A 60 -30.42 -11.67 23.70
CA GLU A 60 -31.49 -11.39 22.72
C GLU A 60 -31.46 -12.38 21.57
N PHE A 61 -30.26 -12.69 21.04
CA PHE A 61 -30.11 -13.67 19.98
C PHE A 61 -30.64 -15.04 20.41
N ARG A 62 -30.34 -15.50 21.63
CA ARG A 62 -30.91 -16.76 22.17
C ARG A 62 -32.43 -16.71 22.29
N GLN A 63 -33.01 -15.56 22.62
CA GLN A 63 -34.46 -15.39 22.72
C GLN A 63 -35.14 -15.46 21.34
N ILE A 64 -34.59 -14.78 20.33
CA ILE A 64 -35.17 -14.74 18.98
C ILE A 64 -34.86 -16.00 18.14
N SER A 65 -33.86 -16.79 18.54
CA SER A 65 -33.50 -18.06 17.91
C SER A 65 -33.84 -19.27 18.80
N LYS A 66 -34.93 -19.18 19.57
CA LYS A 66 -35.48 -20.31 20.32
C LYS A 66 -35.89 -21.43 19.38
N GLY A 67 -35.72 -22.67 19.84
CA GLY A 67 -36.27 -23.83 19.15
C GLY A 67 -36.07 -25.13 19.92
N SER A 68 -36.85 -26.15 19.56
CA SER A 68 -36.83 -27.49 20.09
C SER A 68 -35.46 -28.16 19.86
N GLY A 69 -34.89 -28.75 20.92
CA GLY A 69 -33.59 -29.43 20.91
C GLY A 69 -32.42 -28.65 21.52
N MET A 70 -31.41 -29.38 21.99
CA MET A 70 -30.27 -28.81 22.70
C MET A 70 -29.40 -27.93 21.79
N ARG A 71 -29.33 -26.63 22.12
CA ARG A 71 -28.56 -25.61 21.40
C ARG A 71 -27.08 -25.99 21.24
N SER A 72 -26.47 -26.47 22.32
CA SER A 72 -25.05 -26.84 22.39
C SER A 72 -24.63 -28.00 21.50
N ARG A 73 -25.58 -28.81 21.00
CA ARG A 73 -25.32 -29.96 20.11
C ARG A 73 -25.72 -29.69 18.65
N SER A 74 -26.00 -28.44 18.31
CA SER A 74 -26.48 -28.06 16.97
C SER A 74 -25.60 -26.99 16.32
N GLU A 75 -25.69 -26.87 14.99
CA GLU A 75 -24.92 -25.90 14.18
C GLU A 75 -25.08 -24.44 14.64
N ILE A 76 -26.16 -24.11 15.36
CA ILE A 76 -26.38 -22.76 15.92
C ILE A 76 -25.28 -22.37 16.92
N SER A 77 -24.60 -23.34 17.55
CA SER A 77 -23.52 -23.08 18.51
C SER A 77 -22.33 -22.36 17.86
N LYS A 78 -22.12 -22.54 16.55
CA LYS A 78 -21.12 -21.78 15.79
C LYS A 78 -21.51 -20.31 15.67
N VAL A 79 -22.81 -20.02 15.52
CA VAL A 79 -23.33 -18.64 15.52
C VAL A 79 -23.17 -18.01 16.91
N ASP A 80 -23.49 -18.75 17.98
CA ASP A 80 -23.24 -18.28 19.36
C ASP A 80 -21.77 -17.94 19.62
N GLN A 81 -20.87 -18.82 19.15
CA GLN A 81 -19.44 -18.63 19.33
C GLN A 81 -18.93 -17.39 18.58
N ALA A 82 -19.36 -17.20 17.33
CA ALA A 82 -19.00 -16.02 16.54
C ALA A 82 -19.51 -14.72 17.19
N LEU A 83 -20.76 -14.72 17.67
CA LEU A 83 -21.36 -13.56 18.34
C LEU A 83 -20.62 -13.22 19.63
N ARG A 84 -20.28 -14.23 20.45
CA ARG A 84 -19.46 -14.04 21.66
C ARG A 84 -18.08 -13.48 21.34
N ALA A 85 -17.42 -14.03 20.31
CA ALA A 85 -16.10 -13.58 19.90
C ALA A 85 -16.12 -12.10 19.49
N PHE A 86 -17.16 -11.65 18.79
CA PHE A 86 -17.35 -10.23 18.46
C PHE A 86 -17.50 -9.36 19.72
N TYR A 87 -18.36 -9.74 20.67
CA TYR A 87 -18.57 -8.96 21.89
C TYR A 87 -17.39 -8.97 22.86
N ALA A 88 -16.47 -9.93 22.74
CA ALA A 88 -15.22 -9.94 23.49
C ALA A 88 -14.18 -8.92 22.97
N LEU A 89 -14.38 -8.36 21.77
CA LEU A 89 -13.44 -7.40 21.19
C LEU A 89 -13.71 -5.97 21.67
N PRO A 90 -12.68 -5.21 22.07
CA PRO A 90 -12.83 -3.81 22.41
C PRO A 90 -13.20 -2.96 21.19
N ASP A 91 -13.96 -1.88 21.40
CA ASP A 91 -14.45 -1.00 20.33
C ASP A 91 -13.33 -0.35 19.50
N ALA A 92 -12.15 -0.14 20.08
CA ALA A 92 -11.01 0.42 19.37
C ALA A 92 -10.42 -0.52 18.28
N ARG A 93 -10.69 -1.83 18.33
CA ARG A 93 -10.14 -2.81 17.38
C ARG A 93 -11.04 -2.99 16.15
N GLN A 94 -11.26 -1.90 15.41
CA GLN A 94 -12.21 -1.86 14.28
C GLN A 94 -11.92 -2.90 13.19
N GLY A 95 -10.64 -3.14 12.85
CA GLY A 95 -10.27 -4.21 11.91
C GLY A 95 -10.65 -5.61 12.39
N ALA A 96 -10.31 -5.97 13.64
CA ALA A 96 -10.70 -7.25 14.24
C ALA A 96 -12.23 -7.41 14.32
N ARG A 97 -12.95 -6.32 14.63
CA ARG A 97 -14.42 -6.32 14.68
C ARG A 97 -15.03 -6.57 13.30
N LEU A 98 -14.48 -5.99 12.24
CA LEU A 98 -14.89 -6.31 10.87
C LEU A 98 -14.73 -7.80 10.58
N LEU A 99 -13.57 -8.38 10.89
CA LEU A 99 -13.31 -9.81 10.68
C LEU A 99 -14.30 -10.69 11.48
N ALA A 100 -14.57 -10.34 12.74
CA ALA A 100 -15.56 -11.04 13.57
C ALA A 100 -17.00 -10.90 13.06
N LEU A 101 -17.39 -9.75 12.51
CA LEU A 101 -18.70 -9.58 11.86
C LEU A 101 -18.83 -10.48 10.62
N LYS A 102 -17.76 -10.63 9.84
CA LYS A 102 -17.73 -11.58 8.71
C LYS A 102 -17.85 -13.03 9.16
N ASP A 103 -17.26 -13.37 10.31
CA ASP A 103 -17.41 -14.69 10.92
C ASP A 103 -18.87 -14.95 11.34
N ILE A 104 -19.56 -13.95 11.91
CA ILE A 104 -21.00 -14.03 12.21
C ILE A 104 -21.82 -14.28 10.94
N VAL A 105 -21.60 -13.47 9.89
CA VAL A 105 -22.33 -13.62 8.61
C VAL A 105 -22.11 -15.01 8.00
N THR A 106 -20.86 -15.50 8.02
CA THR A 106 -20.50 -16.83 7.52
C THR A 106 -21.18 -17.93 8.32
N ALA A 107 -21.14 -17.86 9.65
CA ALA A 107 -21.81 -18.82 10.52
C ALA A 107 -23.34 -18.83 10.31
N CYS A 108 -23.96 -17.65 10.17
CA CYS A 108 -25.38 -17.54 9.87
C CYS A 108 -25.73 -18.17 8.52
N ARG A 109 -24.97 -17.89 7.46
CA ARG A 109 -25.17 -18.49 6.12
C ARG A 109 -25.03 -20.01 6.17
N ALA A 110 -24.02 -20.52 6.85
CA ALA A 110 -23.81 -21.96 7.02
C ALA A 110 -24.98 -22.63 7.77
N TYR A 111 -25.49 -21.99 8.82
CA TYR A 111 -26.65 -22.49 9.57
C TYR A 111 -27.90 -22.59 8.68
N VAL A 112 -28.22 -21.51 7.94
CA VAL A 112 -29.40 -21.48 7.06
C VAL A 112 -29.27 -22.52 5.95
N ALA A 113 -28.10 -22.67 5.34
CA ALA A 113 -27.84 -23.69 4.32
C ALA A 113 -28.02 -25.12 4.86
N HIS A 114 -27.70 -25.37 6.12
CA HIS A 114 -27.93 -26.66 6.80
C HIS A 114 -29.42 -26.91 7.13
N LYS A 115 -30.30 -25.93 6.92
CA LYS A 115 -31.76 -26.00 7.17
C LYS A 115 -32.57 -25.65 5.90
N PRO A 116 -32.43 -26.42 4.80
CA PRO A 116 -33.05 -26.07 3.51
C PRO A 116 -34.59 -26.10 3.53
N GLY A 117 -35.20 -26.87 4.43
CA GLY A 117 -36.66 -26.89 4.65
C GLY A 117 -37.16 -25.83 5.64
N GLY A 118 -36.30 -24.88 6.03
CA GLY A 118 -36.55 -23.97 7.14
C GLY A 118 -36.27 -24.60 8.51
N GLY A 119 -36.61 -23.85 9.55
CA GLY A 119 -36.45 -24.28 10.94
C GLY A 119 -36.81 -23.17 11.90
N GLU A 120 -37.17 -23.53 13.13
CA GLU A 120 -37.68 -22.59 14.15
C GLU A 120 -36.73 -21.42 14.43
N ARG A 121 -35.42 -21.59 14.18
CA ARG A 121 -34.38 -20.59 14.45
C ARG A 121 -33.98 -19.76 13.23
N VAL A 122 -34.42 -20.12 12.02
CA VAL A 122 -33.93 -19.53 10.76
C VAL A 122 -34.18 -18.02 10.72
N ALA A 123 -35.40 -17.57 11.04
CA ALA A 123 -35.73 -16.14 11.02
C ALA A 123 -34.83 -15.31 11.97
N GLY A 124 -34.54 -15.81 13.17
CA GLY A 124 -33.64 -15.14 14.12
C GLY A 124 -32.19 -15.10 13.63
N VAL A 125 -31.74 -16.15 12.95
CA VAL A 125 -30.39 -16.22 12.34
C VAL A 125 -30.26 -15.27 11.16
N GLU A 126 -31.27 -15.18 10.30
CA GLU A 126 -31.28 -14.24 9.18
C GLU A 126 -31.32 -12.79 9.66
N ARG A 127 -32.09 -12.50 10.72
CA ARG A 127 -32.07 -11.19 11.35
C ARG A 127 -30.68 -10.81 11.85
N LEU A 128 -30.01 -11.67 12.62
CA LEU A 128 -28.64 -11.41 13.06
C LEU A 128 -27.68 -11.24 11.88
N ARG A 129 -27.83 -12.02 10.80
CA ARG A 129 -27.01 -11.86 9.59
C ARG A 129 -27.16 -10.44 9.02
N SER A 130 -28.39 -9.97 8.84
CA SER A 130 -28.66 -8.64 8.30
C SER A 130 -28.13 -7.53 9.20
N GLU A 131 -28.30 -7.64 10.51
CA GLU A 131 -27.73 -6.67 11.47
C GLU A 131 -26.19 -6.67 11.44
N ALA A 132 -25.56 -7.84 11.28
CA ALA A 132 -24.10 -7.93 11.14
C ALA A 132 -23.60 -7.32 9.81
N GLU A 133 -24.32 -7.53 8.70
CA GLU A 133 -24.01 -6.91 7.39
C GLU A 133 -24.17 -5.38 7.44
N GLU A 134 -25.20 -4.87 8.13
CA GLU A 134 -25.40 -3.44 8.38
C GLU A 134 -24.27 -2.87 9.25
N ALA A 135 -23.91 -3.56 10.34
CA ALA A 135 -22.85 -3.14 11.24
C ALA A 135 -21.48 -3.03 10.53
N GLN A 136 -21.17 -3.92 9.58
CA GLN A 136 -19.94 -3.83 8.76
C GLN A 136 -19.87 -2.52 7.96
N SER A 137 -21.00 -2.10 7.42
CA SER A 137 -21.11 -0.89 6.59
C SER A 137 -20.97 0.40 7.42
N GLY A 138 -21.36 0.34 8.69
CA GLY A 138 -21.28 1.46 9.64
C GLY A 138 -19.92 1.66 10.32
N LEU A 139 -18.93 0.79 10.09
CA LEU A 139 -17.59 0.96 10.65
C LEU A 139 -16.84 2.12 9.98
N ASP A 140 -16.07 2.85 10.78
CA ASP A 140 -15.20 3.93 10.31
C ASP A 140 -14.12 3.40 9.35
N ALA A 141 -14.08 3.94 8.15
CA ALA A 141 -13.22 3.44 7.08
C ALA A 141 -11.72 3.54 7.41
N GLU A 142 -11.29 4.65 8.04
CA GLU A 142 -9.90 4.84 8.44
C GLU A 142 -9.49 3.85 9.53
N ALA A 143 -10.28 3.77 10.60
CA ALA A 143 -10.00 2.88 11.71
C ALA A 143 -10.04 1.40 11.30
N VAL A 144 -10.92 1.02 10.37
CA VAL A 144 -10.93 -0.33 9.76
C VAL A 144 -9.64 -0.57 9.00
N PHE A 145 -9.22 0.34 8.12
CA PHE A 145 -7.99 0.16 7.34
C PHE A 145 -6.77 -0.01 8.23
N ARG A 146 -6.56 0.90 9.20
CA ARG A 146 -5.45 0.81 10.16
C ARG A 146 -5.54 -0.46 11.00
N GLY A 147 -6.74 -0.81 11.46
CA GLY A 147 -6.97 -2.03 12.24
C GLY A 147 -6.68 -3.31 11.46
N LEU A 148 -7.00 -3.37 10.17
CA LEU A 148 -6.70 -4.52 9.31
C LEU A 148 -5.20 -4.66 9.06
N LEU A 149 -4.47 -3.55 8.90
CA LEU A 149 -3.01 -3.60 8.83
C LEU A 149 -2.44 -4.24 10.11
N SER A 150 -2.89 -3.82 11.29
CA SER A 150 -2.44 -4.40 12.56
C SER A 150 -2.82 -5.88 12.73
N GLU A 151 -3.99 -6.31 12.23
CA GLU A 151 -4.33 -7.74 12.23
C GLU A 151 -3.43 -8.55 11.31
N VAL A 152 -3.11 -8.02 10.13
CA VAL A 152 -2.17 -8.69 9.21
C VAL A 152 -0.76 -8.71 9.80
N ASP A 153 -0.29 -7.62 10.42
CA ASP A 153 1.00 -7.59 11.11
C ASP A 153 1.08 -8.68 12.18
N ARG A 154 0.02 -8.85 12.97
CA ARG A 154 -0.08 -9.91 13.98
C ARG A 154 0.00 -11.31 13.35
N MET A 155 -0.67 -11.53 12.23
CA MET A 155 -0.63 -12.81 11.51
C MET A 155 0.78 -13.11 10.99
N VAL A 156 1.42 -12.12 10.34
CA VAL A 156 2.79 -12.27 9.82
C VAL A 156 3.78 -12.53 10.96
N ALA A 157 3.68 -11.81 12.08
CA ALA A 157 4.51 -12.04 13.27
C ALA A 157 4.29 -13.46 13.87
N ALA A 158 3.07 -13.98 13.79
CA ALA A 158 2.73 -15.35 14.18
C ALA A 158 3.15 -16.42 13.14
N LYS A 159 3.84 -16.02 12.05
CA LYS A 159 4.20 -16.87 10.90
C LYS A 159 2.97 -17.51 10.21
N GLU A 160 1.81 -16.88 10.33
CA GLU A 160 0.60 -17.23 9.59
C GLU A 160 0.64 -16.60 8.19
N ASP A 161 -0.22 -17.11 7.30
CA ASP A 161 -0.33 -16.64 5.92
C ASP A 161 -1.60 -15.78 5.75
N PRO A 162 -1.50 -14.44 5.68
CA PRO A 162 -2.66 -13.56 5.55
C PRO A 162 -3.44 -13.75 4.27
N GLU A 163 -2.81 -14.26 3.20
CA GLU A 163 -3.46 -14.51 1.92
C GLU A 163 -4.36 -15.76 1.94
N MET A 164 -4.15 -16.65 2.91
CA MET A 164 -4.94 -17.85 3.09
C MET A 164 -6.16 -17.63 3.99
N ASP A 165 -6.31 -16.42 4.55
CA ASP A 165 -7.46 -16.08 5.39
C ASP A 165 -8.70 -15.85 4.51
N LEU A 166 -9.72 -16.68 4.72
CA LEU A 166 -10.99 -16.64 3.98
C LEU A 166 -11.78 -15.34 4.19
N ARG A 167 -11.43 -14.55 5.19
CA ARG A 167 -12.02 -13.23 5.45
C ARG A 167 -11.40 -12.15 4.56
N LEU A 168 -10.31 -12.45 3.86
CA LEU A 168 -9.66 -11.59 2.86
C LEU A 168 -9.29 -10.20 3.42
N PRO A 169 -8.50 -10.11 4.50
CA PRO A 169 -8.19 -8.84 5.16
C PRO A 169 -7.56 -7.80 4.22
N ALA A 170 -6.74 -8.23 3.25
CA ALA A 170 -6.13 -7.34 2.26
C ALA A 170 -7.16 -6.68 1.32
N ASP A 171 -8.16 -7.44 0.87
CA ASP A 171 -9.25 -6.92 0.04
C ASP A 171 -10.15 -5.97 0.83
N GLU A 172 -10.42 -6.28 2.10
CA GLU A 172 -11.19 -5.41 2.98
C GLU A 172 -10.46 -4.11 3.29
N ALA A 173 -9.13 -4.15 3.45
CA ALA A 173 -8.33 -2.95 3.63
C ALA A 173 -8.41 -2.05 2.39
N ARG A 174 -8.33 -2.65 1.18
CA ARG A 174 -8.55 -1.92 -0.07
C ARG A 174 -9.95 -1.32 -0.16
N ARG A 175 -11.00 -2.04 0.25
CA ARG A 175 -12.37 -1.47 0.27
C ARG A 175 -12.51 -0.35 1.29
N ALA A 176 -11.86 -0.46 2.44
CA ALA A 176 -11.86 0.56 3.47
C ALA A 176 -11.16 1.84 2.99
N SER A 177 -9.98 1.73 2.36
CA SER A 177 -9.27 2.89 1.80
C SER A 177 -10.07 3.62 0.72
N GLN A 178 -10.77 2.88 -0.15
CA GLN A 178 -11.64 3.46 -1.19
C GLN A 178 -12.85 4.24 -0.63
N ARG A 179 -13.30 3.94 0.59
CA ARG A 179 -14.39 4.65 1.26
C ARG A 179 -13.94 5.90 2.01
N MET A 180 -12.63 6.12 2.16
CA MET A 180 -12.12 7.30 2.85
C MET A 180 -12.31 8.56 1.99
N PRO A 181 -12.68 9.71 2.59
CA PRO A 181 -12.54 10.99 1.92
C PRO A 181 -11.08 11.24 1.51
N GLY A 182 -10.86 11.90 0.36
CA GLY A 182 -9.51 12.20 -0.15
C GLY A 182 -8.56 12.79 0.90
N PRO A 183 -8.92 13.84 1.65
CA PRO A 183 -8.06 14.41 2.69
C PRO A 183 -7.70 13.43 3.81
N ALA A 184 -8.63 12.57 4.23
CA ALA A 184 -8.36 11.55 5.24
C ALA A 184 -7.38 10.50 4.68
N PHE A 185 -7.58 10.05 3.44
CA PHE A 185 -6.66 9.14 2.77
C PHE A 185 -5.24 9.73 2.67
N THR A 186 -5.12 10.98 2.24
CA THR A 186 -3.83 11.69 2.17
C THR A 186 -3.16 11.75 3.54
N ALA A 187 -3.89 12.10 4.61
CA ALA A 187 -3.33 12.13 5.97
C ALA A 187 -2.84 10.76 6.45
N VAL A 188 -3.55 9.67 6.08
CA VAL A 188 -3.08 8.30 6.38
C VAL A 188 -1.76 8.01 5.66
N MET A 189 -1.63 8.43 4.40
CA MET A 189 -0.40 8.23 3.60
C MET A 189 0.77 9.08 4.10
N ASP A 190 0.52 10.33 4.48
CA ASP A 190 1.53 11.18 5.11
C ASP A 190 2.02 10.54 6.42
N GLY A 191 1.12 9.94 7.21
CA GLY A 191 1.51 9.18 8.40
C GLY A 191 2.43 7.98 8.11
N PHE A 192 2.30 7.29 6.98
CA PHE A 192 3.25 6.23 6.60
C PHE A 192 4.60 6.78 6.13
N ILE A 193 4.60 7.94 5.47
CA ILE A 193 5.85 8.61 5.08
C ILE A 193 6.59 9.10 6.33
N GLU A 194 5.90 9.69 7.29
CA GLU A 194 6.45 10.07 8.59
C GLU A 194 7.01 8.86 9.34
N GLN A 195 6.28 7.74 9.37
CA GLN A 195 6.77 6.48 9.97
C GLN A 195 8.02 5.96 9.28
N LEU A 196 8.05 5.94 7.94
CA LEU A 196 9.25 5.56 7.17
C LEU A 196 10.43 6.50 7.49
N GLY A 197 10.19 7.81 7.58
CA GLY A 197 11.20 8.79 7.96
C GLY A 197 11.72 8.58 9.38
N ALA A 198 10.84 8.26 10.34
CA ALA A 198 11.21 8.00 11.72
C ALA A 198 12.12 6.78 11.87
N LEU A 199 11.98 5.78 10.99
CA LEU A 199 12.88 4.62 10.98
C LEU A 199 14.35 5.02 10.77
N ARG A 200 14.65 6.14 10.09
CA ARG A 200 16.03 6.64 9.92
C ARG A 200 16.77 6.79 11.24
N GLU A 201 16.08 7.19 12.30
CA GLU A 201 16.67 7.43 13.61
C GLU A 201 16.78 6.16 14.46
N ASP A 202 16.27 5.02 13.97
CA ASP A 202 16.39 3.74 14.65
C ASP A 202 17.83 3.20 14.57
N ALA A 203 18.54 3.20 15.70
CA ALA A 203 19.88 2.61 15.81
C ALA A 203 19.88 1.08 15.58
N ALA A 204 18.72 0.44 15.65
CA ALA A 204 18.51 -0.95 15.29
C ALA A 204 18.45 -1.19 13.77
N LEU A 205 18.55 -0.18 12.92
CA LEU A 205 18.75 -0.35 11.48
C LEU A 205 20.24 -0.38 11.06
N PRO A 206 20.58 -1.17 10.03
CA PRO A 206 21.85 -1.04 9.32
C PRO A 206 22.07 0.39 8.78
N GLU A 207 23.32 0.82 8.72
CA GLU A 207 23.68 2.16 8.20
C GLU A 207 23.18 2.36 6.77
N GLU A 208 23.32 1.34 5.93
CA GLU A 208 22.86 1.34 4.54
C GLU A 208 21.36 1.61 4.44
N THR A 209 20.56 1.00 5.32
CA THR A 209 19.11 1.21 5.34
C THR A 209 18.76 2.63 5.78
N ARG A 210 19.44 3.16 6.80
CA ARG A 210 19.25 4.56 7.23
C ARG A 210 19.66 5.57 6.16
N ALA A 211 20.75 5.31 5.45
CA ALA A 211 21.21 6.15 4.34
C ALA A 211 20.19 6.18 3.19
N VAL A 212 19.66 5.00 2.82
CA VAL A 212 18.56 4.89 1.84
C VAL A 212 17.36 5.70 2.32
N ILE A 213 16.86 5.49 3.54
CA ILE A 213 15.71 6.26 4.06
C ILE A 213 15.99 7.77 4.03
N GLY A 214 17.20 8.20 4.41
CA GLY A 214 17.59 9.60 4.34
C GLY A 214 17.49 10.20 2.94
N GLU A 215 17.91 9.46 1.91
CA GLU A 215 17.74 9.85 0.50
C GLU A 215 16.26 9.90 0.10
N LEU A 216 15.46 8.90 0.49
CA LEU A 216 14.03 8.88 0.18
C LEU A 216 13.27 10.05 0.82
N MET A 217 13.63 10.43 2.05
CA MET A 217 13.02 11.57 2.73
C MET A 217 13.38 12.91 2.09
N ALA A 218 14.53 13.01 1.43
CA ALA A 218 14.96 14.22 0.73
C ALA A 218 14.10 14.56 -0.50
N VAL A 219 13.27 13.63 -0.98
CA VAL A 219 12.41 13.82 -2.16
C VAL A 219 10.91 13.82 -1.86
N VAL A 220 10.51 13.71 -0.59
CA VAL A 220 9.09 13.65 -0.18
C VAL A 220 8.31 14.88 -0.64
N ASP A 221 8.91 16.06 -0.56
CA ASP A 221 8.25 17.33 -0.93
C ASP A 221 7.92 17.43 -2.42
N LEU A 222 8.52 16.58 -3.26
CA LEU A 222 8.18 16.48 -4.68
C LEU A 222 6.86 15.69 -4.91
N VAL A 223 6.39 14.92 -3.93
CA VAL A 223 5.16 14.12 -4.01
C VAL A 223 3.97 14.94 -3.53
N THR A 224 3.37 15.69 -4.45
CA THR A 224 2.33 16.69 -4.18
C THR A 224 0.93 16.10 -4.08
N VAL A 225 0.69 14.91 -4.65
CA VAL A 225 -0.62 14.24 -4.61
C VAL A 225 -0.46 12.79 -4.19
N LYS A 226 -1.27 12.35 -3.22
CA LYS A 226 -1.32 10.97 -2.71
C LYS A 226 -2.76 10.51 -2.74
N GLN A 227 -3.07 9.52 -3.57
CA GLN A 227 -4.45 9.14 -3.84
C GLN A 227 -4.60 7.64 -4.13
N TYR A 228 -5.81 7.13 -3.98
CA TYR A 228 -6.17 5.83 -4.51
C TYR A 228 -6.22 5.87 -6.07
N PRO A 229 -5.82 4.81 -6.79
CA PRO A 229 -5.86 4.79 -8.26
C PRO A 229 -7.28 4.89 -8.82
N GLN A 230 -7.64 6.01 -9.44
CA GLN A 230 -8.91 6.19 -10.15
C GLN A 230 -8.79 5.77 -11.63
N GLY A 231 -8.85 4.46 -11.90
CA GLY A 231 -8.86 3.93 -13.28
C GLY A 231 -7.47 3.81 -13.93
N GLY A 232 -6.44 3.50 -13.16
CA GLY A 232 -5.10 3.22 -13.67
C GLY A 232 -4.28 2.38 -12.69
N MET A 233 -3.05 2.02 -13.09
CA MET A 233 -2.16 1.25 -12.22
C MET A 233 -1.69 2.08 -11.01
N PRO A 234 -1.53 1.45 -9.83
CA PRO A 234 -0.74 2.00 -8.73
C PRO A 234 0.67 2.38 -9.21
N GLY A 235 1.30 3.29 -8.47
CA GLY A 235 2.65 3.75 -8.72
C GLY A 235 2.80 5.27 -8.80
N MET A 236 4.05 5.68 -8.86
CA MET A 236 4.50 7.06 -8.98
C MET A 236 4.38 7.58 -10.42
N LYS A 237 3.94 8.83 -10.58
CA LYS A 237 3.82 9.49 -11.89
C LYS A 237 4.36 10.90 -11.82
N LEU A 238 5.22 11.28 -12.76
CA LEU A 238 5.55 12.67 -13.00
C LEU A 238 4.32 13.37 -13.59
N THR A 239 3.97 14.53 -13.03
CA THR A 239 2.75 15.27 -13.37
C THR A 239 2.99 16.64 -14.00
N THR A 240 4.18 17.18 -13.82
CA THR A 240 4.56 18.48 -14.41
C THR A 240 5.12 18.31 -15.81
N ARG A 241 5.14 19.42 -16.55
CA ARG A 241 5.70 19.47 -17.90
C ARG A 241 7.23 19.52 -17.83
N ALA A 242 7.90 19.28 -18.95
CA ALA A 242 9.37 19.21 -19.02
C ALA A 242 10.06 20.55 -18.67
N ASP A 243 9.35 21.67 -18.75
CA ASP A 243 9.81 23.03 -18.45
C ASP A 243 9.44 23.53 -17.05
N GLU A 244 8.82 22.69 -16.23
CA GLU A 244 8.37 23.00 -14.88
C GLU A 244 9.17 22.20 -13.83
N ASP A 245 9.18 22.69 -12.59
CA ASP A 245 9.75 21.93 -11.47
C ASP A 245 9.05 20.56 -11.35
N PRO A 246 9.79 19.46 -11.13
CA PRO A 246 9.23 18.13 -11.12
C PRO A 246 8.28 17.94 -9.94
N ALA A 247 7.01 17.61 -10.20
CA ALA A 247 6.05 17.22 -9.18
C ALA A 247 5.40 15.87 -9.50
N PHE A 248 5.12 15.10 -8.46
CA PHE A 248 4.74 13.70 -8.59
C PHE A 248 3.40 13.40 -7.91
N THR A 249 2.63 12.52 -8.55
CA THR A 249 1.45 11.86 -7.96
C THR A 249 1.79 10.43 -7.61
N PHE A 250 1.55 10.08 -6.35
CA PHE A 250 1.58 8.72 -5.86
C PHE A 250 0.17 8.10 -5.90
N ASN A 251 -0.04 7.13 -6.79
CA ASN A 251 -1.24 6.29 -6.79
C ASN A 251 -0.97 5.06 -5.91
N VAL A 252 -1.56 5.02 -4.73
CA VAL A 252 -1.19 4.06 -3.70
C VAL A 252 -1.89 2.72 -3.90
N ASP A 253 -1.13 1.63 -3.91
CA ASP A 253 -1.67 0.30 -3.68
C ASP A 253 -1.92 0.08 -2.19
N THR A 254 -3.20 0.00 -1.82
CA THR A 254 -3.63 -0.14 -0.43
C THR A 254 -3.92 -1.60 -0.06
N GLN A 255 -3.39 -2.56 -0.81
CA GLN A 255 -3.48 -3.97 -0.47
C GLN A 255 -2.66 -4.25 0.78
N ALA A 256 -3.34 -4.48 1.90
CA ALA A 256 -2.70 -4.78 3.19
C ALA A 256 -2.11 -6.20 3.27
N ARG A 257 -1.63 -6.82 2.17
CA ARG A 257 -1.27 -8.24 2.13
C ARG A 257 -0.15 -8.62 3.11
N GLY A 258 0.78 -7.70 3.36
CA GLY A 258 1.83 -7.83 4.37
C GLY A 258 1.69 -6.82 5.51
N GLY A 259 0.48 -6.28 5.74
CA GLY A 259 0.22 -5.33 6.82
C GLY A 259 0.97 -4.01 6.63
N SER A 260 1.43 -3.44 7.73
CA SER A 260 2.18 -2.18 7.76
C SER A 260 3.52 -2.30 7.04
N SER A 261 4.17 -3.47 7.06
CA SER A 261 5.43 -3.65 6.34
C SER A 261 5.25 -3.48 4.83
N PHE A 262 4.15 -4.00 4.26
CA PHE A 262 3.79 -3.77 2.85
C PHE A 262 3.61 -2.27 2.55
N MET A 263 2.86 -1.55 3.39
CA MET A 263 2.60 -0.12 3.17
C MET A 263 3.87 0.72 3.23
N LEU A 264 4.70 0.53 4.25
CA LEU A 264 5.98 1.24 4.38
C LEU A 264 6.94 0.88 3.25
N GLY A 265 7.03 -0.40 2.89
CA GLY A 265 7.85 -0.85 1.76
C GLY A 265 7.34 -0.33 0.42
N HIS A 266 6.02 -0.16 0.24
CA HIS A 266 5.45 0.45 -0.96
C HIS A 266 5.77 1.95 -1.02
N VAL A 267 5.66 2.69 0.08
CA VAL A 267 6.13 4.09 0.14
C VAL A 267 7.62 4.17 -0.24
N ALA A 268 8.46 3.29 0.32
CA ALA A 268 9.89 3.26 0.00
C ALA A 268 10.16 2.94 -1.48
N HIS A 269 9.41 1.99 -2.06
CA HIS A 269 9.47 1.63 -3.47
C HIS A 269 9.22 2.86 -4.36
N GLU A 270 8.13 3.59 -4.09
CA GLU A 270 7.71 4.70 -4.94
C GLU A 270 8.58 5.94 -4.77
N LEU A 271 9.02 6.25 -3.55
CA LEU A 271 10.00 7.31 -3.32
C LEU A 271 11.35 6.98 -3.97
N THR A 272 11.70 5.70 -4.12
CA THR A 272 12.93 5.32 -4.82
C THR A 272 12.85 5.68 -6.30
N HIS A 273 11.69 5.59 -6.95
CA HIS A 273 11.53 6.09 -8.32
C HIS A 273 11.79 7.60 -8.40
N VAL A 274 11.28 8.38 -7.45
CA VAL A 274 11.51 9.83 -7.41
C VAL A 274 13.00 10.14 -7.19
N ALA A 275 13.63 9.47 -6.22
CA ALA A 275 15.06 9.64 -5.93
C ALA A 275 15.94 9.26 -7.14
N ALA A 276 15.60 8.18 -7.84
CA ALA A 276 16.29 7.76 -9.04
C ALA A 276 16.10 8.75 -10.19
N HIS A 277 14.88 9.28 -10.39
CA HIS A 277 14.61 10.31 -11.38
C HIS A 277 15.48 11.55 -11.16
N GLN A 278 15.54 12.05 -9.92
CA GLN A 278 16.39 13.18 -9.53
C GLN A 278 17.88 12.88 -9.74
N ALA A 279 18.33 11.67 -9.40
CA ALA A 279 19.74 11.30 -9.50
C ALA A 279 20.20 11.10 -10.94
N PHE A 280 19.38 10.47 -11.78
CA PHE A 280 19.78 10.01 -13.12
C PHE A 280 19.34 10.95 -14.24
N GLY A 281 18.54 11.98 -13.96
CA GLY A 281 17.96 12.85 -14.99
C GLY A 281 17.08 12.06 -15.97
N SER A 282 16.33 11.10 -15.42
CA SER A 282 15.58 10.13 -16.21
C SER A 282 14.41 10.79 -16.95
N SER A 283 13.85 10.09 -17.92
CA SER A 283 12.57 10.46 -18.53
C SER A 283 11.40 10.31 -17.53
N PRO A 284 10.17 10.73 -17.90
CA PRO A 284 8.95 10.44 -17.13
C PRO A 284 8.70 8.96 -16.82
N VAL A 285 9.38 8.03 -17.50
CA VAL A 285 9.35 6.59 -17.21
C VAL A 285 10.13 6.22 -15.93
N MET A 286 10.92 7.15 -15.39
CA MET A 286 11.70 6.98 -14.14
C MET A 286 12.70 5.82 -14.18
N GLU A 287 13.36 5.67 -15.33
CA GLU A 287 14.37 4.64 -15.50
C GLU A 287 15.56 4.81 -14.55
N LEU A 288 16.02 3.69 -13.98
CA LEU A 288 17.11 3.56 -13.03
C LEU A 288 18.48 3.53 -13.72
N VAL A 289 18.64 4.36 -14.74
CA VAL A 289 19.82 4.44 -15.62
C VAL A 289 20.13 5.91 -15.87
N GLN A 290 21.40 6.29 -15.74
CA GLN A 290 21.84 7.64 -16.02
C GLN A 290 21.49 8.07 -17.45
N SER A 291 20.93 9.27 -17.59
CA SER A 291 20.65 9.87 -18.88
C SER A 291 21.93 9.95 -19.74
N GLY A 292 21.82 9.55 -21.00
CA GLY A 292 22.94 9.49 -21.93
C GLY A 292 23.79 8.21 -21.86
N ALA A 293 23.41 7.22 -21.06
CA ALA A 293 24.08 5.91 -21.07
C ALA A 293 24.07 5.27 -22.47
N THR A 294 25.22 4.72 -22.87
CA THR A 294 25.37 3.94 -24.09
C THR A 294 24.74 2.55 -23.96
N ASP A 295 24.39 1.91 -25.07
CA ASP A 295 23.85 0.55 -25.07
C ASP A 295 24.77 -0.44 -24.33
N ALA A 296 26.09 -0.30 -24.49
CA ALA A 296 27.06 -1.14 -23.78
C ALA A 296 27.01 -0.96 -22.25
N GLN A 297 26.86 0.28 -21.77
CA GLN A 297 26.68 0.58 -20.34
C GLN A 297 25.36 0.02 -19.83
N VAL A 298 24.28 0.12 -20.62
CA VAL A 298 22.98 -0.43 -20.29
C VAL A 298 23.02 -1.96 -20.20
N THR A 299 23.63 -2.63 -21.17
CA THR A 299 23.82 -4.09 -21.14
C THR A 299 24.62 -4.53 -19.91
N ALA A 300 25.72 -3.84 -19.59
CA ALA A 300 26.54 -4.14 -18.43
C ALA A 300 25.76 -3.99 -17.12
N LEU A 301 25.04 -2.87 -16.96
CA LEU A 301 24.23 -2.59 -15.77
C LEU A 301 23.09 -3.60 -15.60
N ALA A 302 22.37 -3.90 -16.68
CA ALA A 302 21.27 -4.88 -16.64
C ALA A 302 21.79 -6.28 -16.29
N THR A 303 22.95 -6.67 -16.80
CA THR A 303 23.60 -7.95 -16.49
C THR A 303 24.03 -8.03 -15.03
N GLU A 304 24.67 -6.98 -14.51
CA GLU A 304 25.05 -6.86 -13.09
C GLU A 304 23.81 -7.06 -12.21
N ARG A 305 22.77 -6.26 -12.42
CA ARG A 305 21.54 -6.30 -11.64
C ARG A 305 20.83 -7.65 -11.72
N LYS A 306 20.76 -8.26 -12.91
CA LYS A 306 20.18 -9.60 -13.09
C LYS A 306 20.93 -10.64 -12.27
N ASN A 307 22.27 -10.59 -12.29
CA ASN A 307 23.09 -11.52 -11.51
C ASN A 307 22.89 -11.31 -10.00
N THR A 308 22.78 -10.06 -9.54
CA THR A 308 22.47 -9.77 -8.14
C THR A 308 21.08 -10.27 -7.72
N LEU A 309 20.04 -10.09 -8.55
CA LEU A 309 18.71 -10.65 -8.25
C LEU A 309 18.72 -12.18 -8.21
N ALA A 310 19.48 -12.83 -9.10
CA ALA A 310 19.64 -14.28 -9.09
C ALA A 310 20.36 -14.77 -7.82
N ASP A 311 21.41 -14.06 -7.40
CA ASP A 311 22.17 -14.36 -6.18
C ASP A 311 21.31 -14.18 -4.91
N LEU A 312 20.51 -13.11 -4.86
CA LEU A 312 19.53 -12.90 -3.79
C LEU A 312 18.48 -14.01 -3.75
N ARG A 313 18.01 -14.46 -4.91
CA ARG A 313 17.06 -15.57 -4.99
C ARG A 313 17.67 -16.87 -4.49
N GLN A 314 18.90 -17.16 -4.89
CA GLN A 314 19.64 -18.33 -4.39
C GLN A 314 19.82 -18.28 -2.87
N ALA A 315 20.02 -17.09 -2.30
CA ALA A 315 20.12 -16.91 -0.84
C ALA A 315 18.80 -17.11 -0.08
N LEU A 316 17.66 -17.19 -0.77
CA LEU A 316 16.36 -17.58 -0.20
C LEU A 316 16.07 -19.09 -0.33
N ASP A 317 16.80 -19.80 -1.20
CA ASP A 317 16.52 -21.19 -1.49
C ASP A 317 16.91 -22.07 -0.28
N GLY A 318 15.94 -22.85 0.21
CA GLY A 318 16.12 -23.71 1.38
C GLY A 318 16.16 -22.99 2.73
N ASP A 319 15.86 -21.69 2.75
CA ASP A 319 15.75 -20.93 4.00
C ASP A 319 14.51 -21.35 4.81
N THR A 320 14.67 -21.43 6.14
CA THR A 320 13.60 -21.81 7.08
C THR A 320 13.31 -20.75 8.14
N GLU A 321 14.06 -19.64 8.15
CA GLU A 321 13.82 -18.51 9.05
C GLU A 321 12.55 -17.77 8.62
N PHE A 322 12.40 -17.55 7.30
CA PHE A 322 11.20 -16.98 6.70
C PHE A 322 10.00 -17.93 6.78
N SER A 323 8.82 -17.36 7.08
CA SER A 323 7.55 -18.05 6.85
C SER A 323 7.30 -18.26 5.34
N PRO A 324 6.46 -19.24 4.95
CA PRO A 324 6.11 -19.43 3.54
C PRO A 324 5.54 -18.17 2.88
N PHE A 325 4.78 -17.35 3.62
CA PHE A 325 4.26 -16.08 3.14
C PHE A 325 5.38 -15.07 2.85
N GLN A 326 6.28 -14.85 3.81
CA GLN A 326 7.41 -13.92 3.65
C GLN A 326 8.32 -14.34 2.49
N GLN A 327 8.61 -15.64 2.36
CA GLN A 327 9.41 -16.17 1.26
C GLN A 327 8.74 -15.91 -0.09
N ARG A 328 7.41 -16.14 -0.22
CA ARG A 328 6.68 -15.81 -1.46
C ARG A 328 6.73 -14.32 -1.77
N MET A 329 6.57 -13.44 -0.78
CA MET A 329 6.66 -11.99 -1.00
C MET A 329 8.04 -11.57 -1.51
N LEU A 330 9.13 -12.08 -0.93
CA LEU A 330 10.49 -11.75 -1.37
C LEU A 330 10.77 -12.29 -2.78
N VAL A 331 10.39 -13.55 -3.05
CA VAL A 331 10.54 -14.16 -4.38
C VAL A 331 9.74 -13.42 -5.45
N GLU A 332 8.51 -12.99 -5.13
CA GLU A 332 7.70 -12.18 -6.03
C GLU A 332 8.39 -10.86 -6.37
N LYS A 333 8.97 -10.17 -5.38
CA LYS A 333 9.68 -8.90 -5.60
C LYS A 333 10.94 -9.06 -6.43
N LEU A 334 11.75 -10.09 -6.16
CA LEU A 334 12.90 -10.42 -6.99
C LEU A 334 12.50 -10.75 -8.44
N GLY A 335 11.39 -11.48 -8.61
CA GLY A 335 10.83 -11.78 -9.93
C GLY A 335 10.35 -10.53 -10.66
N TYR A 336 9.62 -9.65 -9.97
CA TYR A 336 9.13 -8.38 -10.50
C TYR A 336 10.26 -7.48 -11.00
N GLY A 337 11.37 -7.43 -10.26
CA GLY A 337 12.58 -6.69 -10.64
C GLY A 337 13.27 -7.20 -11.89
N GLY A 338 13.09 -8.47 -12.26
CA GLY A 338 13.79 -9.14 -13.36
C GLY A 338 12.97 -9.40 -14.62
N GLN A 339 11.77 -8.83 -14.75
CA GLN A 339 10.85 -9.11 -15.86
C GLN A 339 11.40 -8.58 -17.21
N SER A 340 11.36 -9.41 -18.26
CA SER A 340 11.73 -9.02 -19.62
C SER A 340 10.66 -8.16 -20.30
N GLY A 341 11.08 -7.24 -21.18
CA GLY A 341 10.20 -6.40 -22.00
C GLY A 341 9.49 -5.28 -21.23
N LYS A 342 9.77 -5.13 -19.93
CA LYS A 342 9.07 -4.19 -19.06
C LYS A 342 9.38 -2.74 -19.42
N LEU A 343 10.64 -2.42 -19.75
CA LEU A 343 11.02 -1.08 -20.17
C LEU A 343 10.30 -0.67 -21.45
N LYS A 344 10.24 -1.56 -22.46
CA LYS A 344 9.46 -1.32 -23.67
C LYS A 344 7.98 -1.08 -23.38
N ASN A 345 7.35 -1.91 -22.54
CA ASN A 345 5.94 -1.76 -22.20
C ASN A 345 5.65 -0.40 -21.55
N TYR A 346 6.54 0.07 -20.67
CA TYR A 346 6.44 1.41 -20.08
C TYR A 346 6.62 2.50 -21.13
N ALA A 347 7.64 2.39 -21.99
CA ALA A 347 7.88 3.34 -23.06
C ALA A 347 6.66 3.49 -23.99
N ASP A 348 6.05 2.37 -24.42
CA ASP A 348 4.87 2.38 -25.29
C ASP A 348 3.65 2.97 -24.59
N SER A 349 3.43 2.64 -23.32
CA SER A 349 2.32 3.19 -22.53
C SER A 349 2.44 4.70 -22.36
N PHE A 350 3.64 5.19 -22.03
CA PHE A 350 3.90 6.62 -21.84
C PHE A 350 3.86 7.39 -23.17
N ALA A 351 4.36 6.80 -24.25
CA ALA A 351 4.28 7.40 -25.59
C ALA A 351 2.82 7.52 -26.06
N SER A 352 2.02 6.45 -25.88
CA SER A 352 0.58 6.45 -26.21
C SER A 352 -0.21 7.48 -25.39
N ALA A 353 0.26 7.80 -24.18
CA ALA A 353 -0.29 8.85 -23.33
C ALA A 353 0.25 10.26 -23.64
N GLY A 354 1.15 10.40 -24.63
CA GLY A 354 1.78 11.68 -24.99
C GLY A 354 2.73 12.23 -23.93
N LYS A 355 3.26 11.38 -23.04
CA LYS A 355 4.12 11.78 -21.92
C LYS A 355 5.61 11.82 -22.26
N ILE A 356 6.03 11.13 -23.30
CA ILE A 356 7.41 11.11 -23.77
C ILE A 356 7.46 11.39 -25.27
N THR A 357 8.58 11.93 -25.75
CA THR A 357 8.79 12.19 -27.18
C THR A 357 9.08 10.90 -27.94
N PRO A 358 8.91 10.88 -29.27
CA PRO A 358 9.30 9.74 -30.10
C PRO A 358 10.78 9.35 -29.93
N GLU A 359 11.67 10.33 -29.75
CA GLU A 359 13.11 10.10 -29.54
C GLU A 359 13.37 9.44 -28.19
N GLN A 360 12.67 9.87 -27.14
CA GLN A 360 12.73 9.23 -25.82
C GLN A 360 12.21 7.79 -25.90
N GLN A 361 11.08 7.56 -26.56
CA GLN A 361 10.54 6.21 -26.75
C GLN A 361 11.53 5.31 -27.50
N ALA A 362 12.08 5.78 -28.62
CA ALA A 362 13.04 5.02 -29.41
C ALA A 362 14.29 4.64 -28.60
N ARG A 363 14.81 5.56 -27.78
CA ARG A 363 15.93 5.28 -26.86
C ARG A 363 15.58 4.22 -25.84
N LEU A 364 14.42 4.32 -25.18
CA LEU A 364 14.00 3.34 -24.16
C LEU A 364 13.78 1.95 -24.78
N ILE A 365 13.28 1.86 -26.01
CA ILE A 365 13.16 0.60 -26.76
C ILE A 365 14.56 0.04 -27.09
N ALA A 366 15.50 0.86 -27.53
CA ALA A 366 16.87 0.42 -27.77
C ALA A 366 17.54 -0.11 -26.49
N TRP A 367 17.34 0.57 -25.37
CA TRP A 367 17.80 0.11 -24.05
C TRP A 367 17.12 -1.18 -23.58
N ASP A 368 15.84 -1.38 -23.87
CA ASP A 368 15.13 -2.65 -23.60
C ASP A 368 15.79 -3.80 -24.37
N VAL A 369 16.10 -3.59 -25.66
CA VAL A 369 16.83 -4.56 -26.49
C VAL A 369 18.23 -4.81 -25.95
N ALA A 370 18.98 -3.77 -25.58
CA ALA A 370 20.32 -3.89 -25.03
C ALA A 370 20.37 -4.65 -23.70
N ALA A 371 19.35 -4.47 -22.85
CA ALA A 371 19.21 -5.19 -21.59
C ALA A 371 18.68 -6.63 -21.77
N GLY A 372 18.03 -6.92 -22.90
CA GLY A 372 17.46 -8.22 -23.21
C GLY A 372 16.49 -8.71 -22.13
N THR A 373 16.70 -9.94 -21.64
CA THR A 373 15.84 -10.53 -20.59
C THR A 373 15.88 -9.81 -19.24
N ALA A 374 16.80 -8.85 -19.05
CA ALA A 374 16.96 -8.12 -17.80
C ALA A 374 16.34 -6.71 -17.83
N SER A 375 15.55 -6.34 -18.84
CA SER A 375 15.11 -4.95 -19.01
C SER A 375 14.27 -4.39 -17.85
N GLY A 376 13.54 -5.23 -17.10
CA GLY A 376 12.84 -4.83 -15.88
C GLY A 376 13.76 -4.30 -14.78
N THR A 377 15.03 -4.71 -14.76
CA THR A 377 16.01 -4.21 -13.78
C THR A 377 16.34 -2.74 -13.99
N LEU A 378 16.02 -2.19 -15.17
CA LEU A 378 16.21 -0.78 -15.49
C LEU A 378 15.08 0.10 -14.96
N ILE A 379 14.00 -0.48 -14.43
CA ILE A 379 12.88 0.26 -13.83
C ILE A 379 12.76 -0.05 -12.34
N GLU A 380 12.96 -1.31 -11.96
CA GLU A 380 12.49 -1.81 -10.66
C GLU A 380 13.58 -2.25 -9.69
N TYR A 381 14.81 -2.43 -10.16
CA TYR A 381 15.85 -3.04 -9.32
C TYR A 381 16.07 -2.28 -8.00
N ASP A 382 16.31 -0.97 -8.07
CA ASP A 382 16.54 -0.16 -6.88
C ASP A 382 15.29 -0.14 -5.96
N THR A 383 14.10 -0.08 -6.56
CA THR A 383 12.83 0.04 -5.84
C THR A 383 12.48 -1.24 -5.08
N VAL A 384 12.68 -2.42 -5.66
CA VAL A 384 12.45 -3.71 -4.98
C VAL A 384 13.48 -3.98 -3.89
N ILE A 385 14.74 -3.60 -4.09
CA ILE A 385 15.80 -3.77 -3.09
C ILE A 385 15.49 -2.93 -1.84
N ASN A 386 15.18 -1.65 -2.02
CA ASN A 386 14.83 -0.75 -0.92
C ASN A 386 13.52 -1.18 -0.21
N GLN A 387 12.51 -1.63 -0.98
CA GLN A 387 11.27 -2.16 -0.42
C GLN A 387 11.51 -3.39 0.47
N MET A 388 12.35 -4.33 0.04
CA MET A 388 12.65 -5.52 0.82
C MET A 388 13.46 -5.20 2.09
N LEU A 389 14.32 -4.17 2.09
CA LEU A 389 15.01 -3.74 3.33
C LEU A 389 14.01 -3.33 4.42
N VAL A 390 12.95 -2.61 4.05
CA VAL A 390 11.87 -2.24 4.97
C VAL A 390 11.16 -3.48 5.49
N TYR A 391 10.87 -4.47 4.62
CA TYR A 391 10.24 -5.72 5.04
C TYR A 391 11.08 -6.46 6.07
N LEU A 392 12.38 -6.67 5.80
CA LEU A 392 13.26 -7.42 6.69
C LEU A 392 13.37 -6.78 8.08
N HIS A 393 13.41 -5.44 8.14
CA HIS A 393 13.40 -4.73 9.41
C HIS A 393 12.07 -4.90 10.16
N GLN A 394 10.93 -4.69 9.49
CA GLN A 394 9.61 -4.82 10.10
C GLN A 394 9.28 -6.25 10.52
N TRP A 395 9.91 -7.24 9.90
CA TRP A 395 9.81 -8.66 10.27
C TRP A 395 10.88 -9.10 11.28
N GLU A 396 11.70 -8.17 11.77
CA GLU A 396 12.77 -8.42 12.75
C GLU A 396 13.75 -9.52 12.32
N ILE A 397 14.02 -9.62 11.02
CA ILE A 397 14.96 -10.60 10.48
C ILE A 397 16.37 -10.25 10.93
N ARG A 398 17.14 -11.26 11.36
CA ARG A 398 18.47 -11.03 11.91
C ARG A 398 19.41 -10.47 10.84
N ARG A 399 20.24 -9.49 11.21
CA ARG A 399 21.12 -8.78 10.26
C ARG A 399 22.22 -9.65 9.65
N ASP A 400 22.62 -10.71 10.36
CA ASP A 400 23.61 -11.69 9.90
C ASP A 400 23.01 -12.74 8.96
N HIS A 401 21.70 -12.69 8.71
CA HIS A 401 21.02 -13.58 7.79
C HIS A 401 21.63 -13.44 6.37
N PRO A 402 22.02 -14.55 5.69
CA PRO A 402 22.71 -14.49 4.40
C PRO A 402 21.98 -13.66 3.33
N PHE A 403 20.66 -13.82 3.22
CA PHE A 403 19.84 -12.98 2.35
C PHE A 403 19.92 -11.49 2.70
N TYR A 404 19.81 -11.12 3.99
CA TYR A 404 19.84 -9.73 4.43
C TYR A 404 21.21 -9.09 4.16
N VAL A 405 22.30 -9.80 4.45
CA VAL A 405 23.66 -9.31 4.15
C VAL A 405 23.84 -9.02 2.66
N ARG A 406 23.41 -9.93 1.79
CA ARG A 406 23.47 -9.72 0.32
C ARG A 406 22.58 -8.57 -0.13
N LEU A 407 21.40 -8.43 0.47
CA LEU A 407 20.46 -7.35 0.17
C LEU A 407 21.04 -5.98 0.56
N LEU A 408 21.72 -5.89 1.71
CA LEU A 408 22.41 -4.68 2.15
C LEU A 408 23.53 -4.27 1.18
N ALA A 409 24.32 -5.24 0.72
CA ALA A 409 25.36 -4.98 -0.30
C ALA A 409 24.75 -4.47 -1.62
N ALA A 410 23.66 -5.08 -2.07
CA ALA A 410 22.94 -4.64 -3.27
C ALA A 410 22.36 -3.22 -3.10
N ALA A 411 21.78 -2.93 -1.94
CA ALA A 411 21.22 -1.61 -1.63
C ALA A 411 22.32 -0.53 -1.57
N ARG A 412 23.47 -0.86 -0.97
CA ARG A 412 24.62 0.03 -0.91
C ARG A 412 25.12 0.38 -2.32
N ALA A 413 25.30 -0.62 -3.18
CA ALA A 413 25.74 -0.39 -4.56
C ALA A 413 24.73 0.48 -5.34
N ALA A 414 23.43 0.28 -5.14
CA ALA A 414 22.39 1.10 -5.77
C ALA A 414 22.42 2.56 -5.26
N PHE A 415 22.54 2.75 -3.94
CA PHE A 415 22.67 4.07 -3.31
C PHE A 415 23.93 4.83 -3.76
N ASP A 416 25.08 4.16 -3.80
CA ASP A 416 26.34 4.77 -4.22
C ASP A 416 26.26 5.23 -5.69
N ARG A 417 25.63 4.43 -6.56
CA ARG A 417 25.40 4.80 -7.97
C ARG A 417 24.53 6.06 -8.11
N ARG A 418 23.44 6.17 -7.35
CA ARG A 418 22.59 7.38 -7.35
C ARG A 418 23.34 8.59 -6.79
N SER A 419 24.15 8.39 -5.75
CA SER A 419 24.97 9.45 -5.16
C SER A 419 26.02 9.99 -6.15
N GLN A 420 26.74 9.11 -6.83
CA GLN A 420 27.71 9.48 -7.87
C GLN A 420 27.04 10.24 -9.03
N ALA A 421 25.86 9.82 -9.46
CA ALA A 421 25.13 10.51 -10.52
C ALA A 421 24.71 11.94 -10.13
N ARG A 422 24.26 12.13 -8.88
CA ARG A 422 23.98 13.47 -8.33
C ARG A 422 25.23 14.36 -8.28
N GLU A 423 26.35 13.82 -7.80
CA GLU A 423 27.62 14.55 -7.73
C GLU A 423 28.09 15.00 -9.12
N ALA A 424 28.02 14.10 -10.11
CA ALA A 424 28.36 14.42 -11.49
C ALA A 424 27.45 15.53 -12.08
N ALA A 425 26.14 15.47 -11.79
CA ALA A 425 25.20 16.51 -12.23
C ALA A 425 25.49 17.87 -11.58
N ALA A 426 25.81 17.90 -10.28
CA ALA A 426 26.17 19.12 -9.57
C ALA A 426 27.46 19.76 -10.10
N GLN A 427 28.48 18.93 -10.41
CA GLN A 427 29.73 19.40 -11.02
C GLN A 427 29.52 19.99 -12.42
N ALA A 428 28.66 19.36 -13.23
CA ALA A 428 28.31 19.87 -14.54
C ALA A 428 27.57 21.22 -14.45
N ALA A 429 26.65 21.38 -13.50
CA ALA A 429 25.91 22.62 -13.28
C ALA A 429 26.79 23.77 -12.75
N GLY A 430 27.80 23.48 -11.93
CA GLY A 430 28.74 24.49 -11.42
C GLY A 430 29.84 24.92 -12.40
N SER A 431 29.96 24.22 -13.53
CA SER A 431 30.97 24.51 -14.58
C SER A 431 30.39 25.26 -15.79
N ALA A 432 29.06 25.47 -15.82
CA ALA A 432 28.32 26.23 -16.82
C ALA A 432 28.04 27.64 -16.30
#